data_AF-A0A5B6U7P3-F1
#
_entry.id   AF-A0A5B6U7P3-F1
#
_cell.length_a   1.000
_cell.length_b   1.000
_cell.length_c   1.000
_cell.angle_alpha   90.00
_cell.angle_beta   90.00
_cell.angle_gamma   90.00
#
_symmetry.space_group_name_H-M   'P 1'
#
loop_
_entity.id
_entity.type
_entity.pdbx_description
1 polymer ?
#
loop_
_entity_poly.entity_id
_entity_poly.type
_entity_poly.pdbx_seq_one_letter_code
_entity_poly.pdbx_strand_id
1 'polypeptide(L)'
;MSKSGQPSQFTALVFQSLHRLLFSSLISIGLFTRLRCGLPDGCPDFDQQRAHYSMEPSKRHFILRKKPKRKIKSTKYMKSFERLKMDMKKISKEQQSIKEGQGQVEAKLNAIEQECKQLRDEIDLMIRCSANTQIRLGLMFRILKARQQADFGTAAQLTGVLREIVGRDN
;
A
#
# COMPACT_ATOMS: atom_id res chain seq x y z
N MET A 1 -25.95 -12.50 -19.57
CA MET A 1 -24.77 -13.39 -19.56
C MET A 1 -23.56 -12.57 -19.14
N SER A 2 -23.20 -12.64 -17.86
CA SER A 2 -22.13 -11.83 -17.27
C SER A 2 -20.78 -12.45 -17.57
N LYS A 3 -19.95 -11.78 -18.40
CA LYS A 3 -18.54 -12.15 -18.56
C LYS A 3 -17.76 -11.48 -17.43
N SER A 4 -17.45 -12.25 -16.40
CA SER A 4 -16.45 -11.93 -15.39
C SER A 4 -15.11 -11.68 -16.07
N GLY A 5 -14.61 -10.44 -16.03
CA GLY A 5 -13.32 -10.06 -16.58
C GLY A 5 -12.21 -10.81 -15.87
N GLN A 6 -11.56 -11.72 -16.60
CA GLN A 6 -10.33 -12.37 -16.18
C GLN A 6 -9.25 -11.30 -15.97
N PRO A 7 -8.60 -11.23 -14.79
CA PRO A 7 -7.48 -10.32 -14.58
C PRO A 7 -6.34 -10.65 -15.55
N SER A 8 -5.88 -9.66 -16.31
CA SER A 8 -4.77 -9.82 -17.26
C SER A 8 -3.53 -10.34 -16.53
N GLN A 9 -2.69 -11.13 -17.19
CA GLN A 9 -1.47 -11.70 -16.57
C GLN A 9 -0.57 -10.64 -15.89
N PHE A 10 -0.67 -9.39 -16.36
CA PHE A 10 0.00 -8.24 -15.77
C PHE A 10 -0.50 -7.91 -14.36
N THR A 11 -1.83 -7.93 -14.14
CA THR A 11 -2.40 -7.72 -12.80
C THR A 11 -2.03 -8.84 -11.83
N ALA A 12 -1.95 -10.09 -12.30
CA ALA A 12 -1.50 -11.22 -11.47
C ALA A 12 -0.03 -11.07 -11.04
N LEU A 13 0.86 -10.64 -11.94
CA LEU A 13 2.27 -10.41 -11.64
C LEU A 13 2.50 -9.24 -10.69
N VAL A 14 1.74 -8.15 -10.84
CA VAL A 14 1.81 -6.98 -9.94
C VAL A 14 1.32 -7.37 -8.54
N PHE A 15 0.20 -8.08 -8.42
CA PHE A 15 -0.28 -8.59 -7.13
C PHE A 15 0.69 -9.58 -6.50
N GLN A 16 1.34 -10.45 -7.28
CA GLN A 16 2.30 -11.42 -6.76
C GLN A 16 3.60 -10.75 -6.28
N SER A 17 4.05 -9.68 -6.93
CA SER A 17 5.18 -8.85 -6.48
C SER A 17 4.83 -8.02 -5.24
N LEU A 18 3.64 -7.40 -5.19
CA LEU A 18 3.15 -6.68 -4.01
C LEU A 18 2.97 -7.62 -2.81
N HIS A 19 2.43 -8.82 -3.02
CA HIS A 19 2.29 -9.81 -1.96
C HIS A 19 3.64 -10.29 -1.45
N ARG A 20 4.65 -10.48 -2.32
CA ARG A 20 6.03 -10.82 -1.90
C ARG A 20 6.70 -9.68 -1.14
N LEU A 21 6.48 -8.42 -1.52
CA LEU A 21 7.00 -7.24 -0.83
C LEU A 21 6.31 -7.00 0.52
N LEU A 22 5.00 -7.25 0.62
CA LEU A 22 4.26 -7.20 1.87
C LEU A 22 4.63 -8.34 2.82
N PHE A 23 4.82 -9.57 2.31
CA PHE A 23 5.26 -10.71 3.13
C PHE A 23 6.69 -10.53 3.64
N SER A 24 7.61 -9.99 2.83
CA SER A 24 8.99 -9.72 3.28
C SER A 24 9.06 -8.56 4.28
N SER A 25 8.17 -7.58 4.17
CA SER A 25 8.03 -6.51 5.17
C SER A 25 7.35 -7.00 6.46
N LEU A 26 6.32 -7.85 6.39
CA LEU A 26 5.65 -8.44 7.56
C LEU A 26 6.55 -9.39 8.36
N ILE A 27 7.44 -10.14 7.69
CA ILE A 27 8.45 -10.97 8.36
C ILE A 27 9.50 -10.10 9.09
N SER A 28 9.76 -8.88 8.61
CA SER A 28 10.68 -7.94 9.25
C SER A 28 10.02 -7.06 10.34
N ILE A 29 8.69 -6.87 10.28
CA ILE A 29 7.95 -5.94 11.16
C ILE A 29 7.25 -6.63 12.35
N GLY A 30 7.03 -7.95 12.37
CA GLY A 30 6.63 -8.60 13.63
C GLY A 30 5.88 -9.91 13.56
N LEU A 31 6.63 -11.02 13.44
CA LEU A 31 6.12 -12.34 13.85
C LEU A 31 7.11 -13.09 14.77
N PHE A 32 7.75 -12.39 15.72
CA PHE A 32 8.42 -13.04 16.85
C PHE A 32 7.98 -12.55 18.24
N THR A 33 7.04 -11.61 18.35
CA THR A 33 6.57 -11.13 19.65
C THR A 33 5.06 -10.89 19.65
N ARG A 34 4.28 -11.94 19.43
CA ARG A 34 2.89 -11.95 19.93
C ARG A 34 2.41 -13.34 20.32
N LEU A 35 3.09 -13.94 21.30
CA LEU A 35 2.42 -14.80 22.27
C LEU A 35 2.90 -14.45 23.68
N ARG A 36 1.99 -13.80 24.42
CA ARG A 36 1.94 -13.63 25.88
C ARG A 36 3.13 -12.95 26.56
N CYS A 37 2.99 -11.66 26.80
CA CYS A 37 2.88 -11.11 28.16
C CYS A 37 2.06 -9.83 28.05
N GLY A 38 0.84 -9.84 28.61
CA GLY A 38 0.06 -8.62 28.78
C GLY A 38 0.47 -7.94 30.07
N LEU A 39 0.77 -6.63 30.00
CA LEU A 39 0.47 -5.58 30.98
C LEU A 39 1.04 -4.23 30.45
N PRO A 40 0.63 -3.06 30.99
CA PRO A 40 0.16 -1.93 30.20
C PRO A 40 1.20 -0.80 30.08
N ASP A 41 0.75 0.22 29.36
CA ASP A 41 1.34 1.51 28.99
C ASP A 41 2.36 2.15 29.94
N GLY A 42 3.37 2.78 29.32
CA GLY A 42 4.32 3.68 29.96
C GLY A 42 5.73 3.11 30.05
N CYS A 43 6.61 3.50 29.13
CA CYS A 43 8.04 3.26 29.29
C CYS A 43 8.54 4.12 30.45
N PRO A 44 9.03 3.56 31.58
CA PRO A 44 9.67 4.36 32.58
C PRO A 44 11.08 4.71 32.11
N ASP A 45 11.42 5.98 32.27
CA ASP A 45 12.76 6.51 32.08
C ASP A 45 13.74 5.75 33.00
N PHE A 46 14.79 5.18 32.41
CA PHE A 46 15.62 4.14 33.07
C PHE A 46 16.60 4.70 34.12
N ASP A 47 16.58 6.01 34.38
CA ASP A 47 17.49 6.68 35.32
C ASP A 47 16.90 6.89 36.74
N GLN A 48 15.64 6.52 36.99
CA GLN A 48 14.93 6.84 38.26
C GLN A 48 14.64 5.63 39.19
N GLN A 49 15.49 4.61 39.24
CA GLN A 49 15.43 3.59 40.30
C GLN A 49 16.78 3.41 41.03
N ARG A 50 17.27 4.52 41.58
CA ARG A 50 18.31 4.49 42.63
C ARG A 50 17.90 5.35 43.82
N ALA A 51 16.74 5.09 44.39
CA ALA A 51 16.42 5.53 45.74
C ALA A 51 15.29 4.69 46.31
N HIS A 52 15.44 4.33 47.58
CA HIS A 52 14.38 3.83 48.46
C HIS A 52 14.16 2.31 48.54
N TYR A 53 15.11 1.60 49.14
CA TYR A 53 14.79 0.56 50.14
C TYR A 53 15.83 0.60 51.26
N SER A 54 15.42 1.14 52.41
CA SER A 54 16.17 1.04 53.67
C SER A 54 15.98 -0.38 54.21
N MET A 55 17.08 -1.10 54.46
CA MET A 55 17.09 -2.33 55.25
C MET A 55 18.02 -2.11 56.44
N GLU A 56 17.45 -2.03 57.63
CA GLU A 56 18.18 -2.04 58.90
C GLU A 56 19.03 -3.32 59.03
N PRO A 57 20.35 -3.22 59.33
CA PRO A 57 21.20 -4.40 59.37
C PRO A 57 21.12 -5.10 60.73
N SER A 58 20.35 -6.20 60.78
CA SER A 58 20.41 -7.17 61.89
C SER A 58 21.79 -7.84 61.94
N LYS A 59 22.55 -7.59 63.01
CA LYS A 59 23.91 -8.10 63.24
C LYS A 59 23.92 -9.62 63.47
N ARG A 60 24.34 -10.40 62.47
CA ARG A 60 24.84 -11.78 62.66
C ARG A 60 26.21 -11.89 62.01
N HIS A 61 27.22 -12.22 62.83
CA HIS A 61 28.58 -12.48 62.38
C HIS A 61 28.61 -13.77 61.54
N PHE A 62 28.70 -13.63 60.22
CA PHE A 62 29.08 -14.72 59.32
C PHE A 62 30.52 -14.49 58.89
N ILE A 63 31.43 -15.39 59.25
CA ILE A 63 32.81 -15.40 58.74
C ILE A 63 32.74 -15.81 57.27
N LEU A 64 32.60 -14.83 56.38
CA LEU A 64 32.69 -15.02 54.94
C LEU A 64 34.15 -15.21 54.55
N ARG A 65 34.55 -16.46 54.30
CA ARG A 65 35.74 -16.77 53.49
C ARG A 65 35.63 -15.99 52.18
N LYS A 66 36.46 -14.97 52.01
CA LYS A 66 36.52 -14.15 50.78
C LYS A 66 36.98 -15.04 49.61
N LYS A 67 36.04 -15.57 48.82
CA LYS A 67 36.36 -16.12 47.50
C LYS A 67 36.83 -14.97 46.60
N PRO A 68 37.90 -15.15 45.79
CA PRO A 68 38.41 -14.10 44.92
C PRO A 68 37.32 -13.70 43.92
N LYS A 69 36.99 -12.41 43.91
CA LYS A 69 35.94 -11.84 43.05
C LYS A 69 36.34 -12.02 41.59
N ARG A 70 35.60 -12.85 40.85
CA ARG A 70 35.66 -12.94 39.37
C ARG A 70 35.17 -11.63 38.74
N LYS A 71 35.96 -10.55 38.79
CA LYS A 71 35.61 -9.23 38.24
C LYS A 71 35.76 -9.11 36.71
N ILE A 72 36.36 -10.10 36.05
CA ILE A 72 36.76 -10.00 34.63
C ILE A 72 35.59 -10.28 33.66
N LYS A 73 34.56 -11.04 34.06
CA LYS A 73 33.43 -11.37 33.16
C LYS A 73 32.52 -10.17 32.89
N SER A 74 32.33 -9.27 33.86
CA SER A 74 31.41 -8.12 33.79
C SER A 74 31.75 -7.12 32.69
N THR A 75 33.04 -6.88 32.43
CA THR A 75 33.47 -5.87 31.46
C THR A 75 33.28 -6.31 30.01
N LYS A 76 33.37 -7.62 29.72
CA LYS A 76 33.08 -8.18 28.39
C LYS A 76 31.60 -8.05 28.03
N TYR A 77 30.70 -8.37 28.96
CA TYR A 77 29.25 -8.25 28.76
C TYR A 77 28.79 -6.80 28.58
N MET A 78 29.38 -5.86 29.33
CA MET A 78 29.09 -4.43 29.18
C MET A 78 29.48 -3.92 27.78
N LYS A 79 30.66 -4.32 27.28
CA LYS A 79 31.08 -3.96 25.91
C LYS A 79 30.16 -4.53 24.83
N SER A 80 29.71 -5.78 24.98
CA SER A 80 28.74 -6.37 24.03
C SER A 80 27.37 -5.70 24.11
N PHE A 81 26.94 -5.29 25.31
CA PHE A 81 25.67 -4.60 25.49
C PHE A 81 25.69 -3.20 24.85
N GLU A 82 26.78 -2.45 25.01
CA GLU A 82 26.93 -1.15 24.34
C GLU A 82 26.96 -1.28 22.81
N ARG A 83 27.63 -2.31 22.27
CA ARG A 83 27.56 -2.61 20.83
C ARG A 83 26.13 -2.90 20.38
N LEU A 84 25.43 -3.78 21.10
CA LEU A 84 24.04 -4.10 20.80
C LEU A 84 23.14 -2.85 20.85
N LYS A 85 23.34 -1.96 21.82
CA LYS A 85 22.61 -0.70 21.93
C LYS A 85 22.87 0.24 20.75
N MET A 86 24.12 0.31 20.27
CA MET A 86 24.46 1.06 19.05
C MET A 86 23.82 0.45 17.81
N ASP A 87 23.89 -0.87 17.65
CA ASP A 87 23.32 -1.58 16.51
C ASP A 87 21.79 -1.40 16.48
N MET A 88 21.11 -1.49 17.63
CA MET A 88 19.67 -1.23 17.73
C MET A 88 19.30 0.21 17.34
N LYS A 89 20.11 1.20 17.74
CA LYS A 89 19.91 2.59 17.31
C LYS A 89 20.10 2.76 15.80
N LYS A 90 21.07 2.06 15.20
CA LYS A 90 21.30 2.08 13.76
C LYS A 90 20.12 1.45 13.01
N ILE A 91 19.68 0.27 13.43
CA ILE A 91 18.52 -0.42 12.86
C ILE A 91 17.27 0.46 12.98
N SER A 92 17.05 1.11 14.13
CA SER A 92 15.90 2.01 14.30
C SER A 92 15.89 3.16 13.31
N LYS A 93 17.05 3.74 12.97
CA LYS A 93 17.16 4.80 11.96
C LYS A 93 16.91 4.27 10.55
N GLU A 94 17.46 3.09 10.23
CA GLU A 94 17.24 2.44 8.94
C GLU A 94 15.76 2.11 8.73
N GLN A 95 15.09 1.58 9.76
CA GLN A 95 13.65 1.30 9.71
C GLN A 95 12.81 2.55 9.50
N GLN A 96 13.18 3.67 10.13
CA GLN A 96 12.51 4.95 9.91
C GLN A 96 12.66 5.42 8.46
N SER A 97 13.88 5.34 7.90
CA SER A 97 14.12 5.68 6.49
C SER A 97 13.36 4.78 5.52
N ILE A 98 13.26 3.48 5.83
CA ILE A 98 12.46 2.53 5.03
C ILE A 98 10.98 2.93 5.06
N LYS A 99 10.44 3.26 6.24
CA LYS A 99 9.04 3.67 6.39
C LYS A 99 8.73 4.94 5.59
N GLU A 100 9.63 5.92 5.62
CA GLU A 100 9.51 7.14 4.84
C GLU A 100 9.55 6.85 3.32
N GLY A 101 10.48 5.99 2.89
CA GLY A 101 10.57 5.55 1.50
C GLY A 101 9.29 4.82 1.04
N GLN A 102 8.75 3.94 1.87
CA GLN A 102 7.48 3.25 1.60
C GLN A 102 6.32 4.24 1.45
N GLY A 103 6.20 5.21 2.36
CA GLY A 103 5.17 6.25 2.25
C GLY A 103 5.28 7.09 0.97
N GLN A 104 6.51 7.39 0.52
CA GLN A 104 6.71 8.09 -0.75
C GLN A 104 6.31 7.23 -1.95
N VAL A 105 6.65 5.95 -1.96
CA VAL A 105 6.27 5.02 -3.03
C VAL A 105 4.75 4.85 -3.08
N GLU A 106 4.11 4.70 -1.93
CA GLU A 106 2.64 4.60 -1.82
C GLU A 106 1.95 5.86 -2.35
N ALA A 107 2.43 7.05 -1.98
CA ALA A 107 1.89 8.31 -2.49
C ALA A 107 2.00 8.41 -4.02
N LYS A 108 3.14 8.01 -4.60
CA LYS A 108 3.34 7.99 -6.05
C LYS A 108 2.42 6.97 -6.75
N LEU A 109 2.26 5.78 -6.18
CA LEU A 109 1.36 4.77 -6.73
C LEU A 109 -0.10 5.23 -6.70
N ASN A 110 -0.53 5.87 -5.61
CA ASN A 110 -1.88 6.41 -5.49
C ASN A 110 -2.14 7.51 -6.54
N ALA A 111 -1.15 8.38 -6.80
CA ALA A 111 -1.26 9.38 -7.87
C ALA A 111 -1.39 8.72 -9.26
N ILE A 112 -0.54 7.73 -9.56
CA ILE A 112 -0.61 6.97 -10.83
C ILE A 112 -1.96 6.26 -10.98
N GLU A 113 -2.49 5.68 -9.90
CA GLU A 113 -3.79 5.01 -9.93
C GLU A 113 -4.93 6.00 -10.25
N GLN A 114 -4.89 7.20 -9.67
CA GLN A 114 -5.85 8.26 -9.97
C GLN A 114 -5.77 8.71 -11.44
N GLU A 115 -4.56 8.95 -11.95
CA GLU A 115 -4.35 9.28 -13.37
C GLU A 115 -4.86 8.16 -14.28
N CYS A 116 -4.56 6.91 -13.95
CA CYS A 116 -5.03 5.74 -14.70
C CYS A 116 -6.56 5.60 -14.67
N LYS A 117 -7.23 6.05 -13.62
CA LYS A 117 -8.69 6.08 -13.56
C LYS A 117 -9.24 7.17 -14.49
N GLN A 118 -8.69 8.38 -14.42
CA GLN A 118 -9.08 9.49 -15.29
C GLN A 118 -8.90 9.14 -16.78
N LEU A 119 -7.77 8.54 -17.14
CA LEU A 119 -7.50 8.09 -18.52
C LEU A 119 -8.52 7.06 -19.00
N ARG A 120 -8.96 6.14 -18.14
CA ARG A 120 -10.01 5.17 -18.49
C ARG A 120 -11.34 5.85 -18.74
N ASP A 121 -11.72 6.79 -17.89
CA ASP A 121 -12.97 7.54 -18.03
C ASP A 121 -12.98 8.37 -19.33
N GLU A 122 -11.84 8.98 -19.68
CA GLU A 122 -11.67 9.72 -20.94
C GLU A 122 -11.73 8.79 -22.16
N ILE A 123 -11.06 7.65 -22.13
CA ILE A 123 -11.12 6.65 -23.21
C ILE A 123 -12.56 6.15 -23.40
N ASP A 124 -13.28 5.85 -22.32
CA ASP A 124 -14.68 5.41 -22.39
C ASP A 124 -15.60 6.50 -22.97
N LEU A 125 -15.31 7.77 -22.70
CA LEU A 125 -15.98 8.89 -23.36
C LEU A 125 -15.64 8.95 -24.85
N MET A 126 -14.37 8.84 -25.23
CA MET A 126 -13.92 8.84 -26.63
C MET A 126 -14.52 7.67 -27.42
N ILE A 127 -14.61 6.48 -26.82
CA ILE A 127 -15.24 5.30 -27.44
C ILE A 127 -16.72 5.59 -27.71
N ARG A 128 -17.45 6.14 -26.73
CA ARG A 128 -18.87 6.49 -26.91
C ARG A 128 -19.05 7.55 -28.00
N CYS A 129 -18.25 8.62 -27.96
CA CYS A 129 -18.29 9.69 -28.97
C CYS A 129 -17.95 9.16 -30.38
N SER A 130 -16.94 8.30 -30.50
CA SER A 130 -16.54 7.73 -31.80
C SER A 130 -17.59 6.77 -32.34
N ALA A 131 -18.19 5.92 -31.50
CA ALA A 131 -19.30 5.04 -31.89
C ALA A 131 -20.50 5.86 -32.38
N ASN A 132 -20.90 6.91 -31.65
CA ASN A 132 -21.99 7.81 -32.08
C ASN A 132 -21.68 8.48 -33.42
N THR A 133 -20.45 8.94 -33.61
CA THR A 133 -20.00 9.54 -34.87
C THR A 133 -20.09 8.55 -36.03
N GLN A 134 -19.63 7.31 -35.82
CA GLN A 134 -19.73 6.24 -36.83
C GLN A 134 -21.19 5.91 -37.17
N ILE A 135 -22.08 5.85 -36.19
CA ILE A 135 -23.52 5.65 -36.41
C ILE A 135 -24.09 6.77 -37.27
N ARG A 136 -23.81 8.03 -36.92
CA ARG A 136 -24.27 9.21 -37.68
C ARG A 136 -23.78 9.18 -39.12
N LEU A 137 -22.49 8.92 -39.34
CA LEU A 137 -21.92 8.79 -40.68
C LEU A 137 -22.56 7.65 -41.47
N GLY A 138 -22.73 6.47 -40.85
CA GLY A 138 -23.39 5.32 -41.47
C GLY A 138 -24.82 5.64 -41.91
N LEU A 139 -25.59 6.37 -41.10
CA LEU A 139 -26.92 6.84 -41.46
C LEU A 139 -26.88 7.85 -42.61
N MET A 140 -25.97 8.82 -42.57
CA MET A 140 -25.80 9.79 -43.66
C MET A 140 -25.50 9.09 -45.00
N PHE A 141 -24.58 8.10 -45.00
CA PHE A 141 -24.30 7.29 -46.20
C PHE A 141 -25.52 6.53 -46.69
N ARG A 142 -26.30 5.91 -45.80
CA ARG A 142 -27.53 5.18 -46.17
C ARG A 142 -28.59 6.11 -46.75
N ILE A 143 -28.73 7.32 -46.23
CA ILE A 143 -29.64 8.35 -46.78
C ILE A 143 -29.23 8.73 -48.20
N LEU A 144 -27.93 8.99 -48.42
CA LEU A 144 -27.41 9.32 -49.74
C LEU A 144 -27.66 8.18 -50.74
N LYS A 145 -27.45 6.92 -50.32
CA LYS A 145 -27.73 5.74 -51.14
C LYS A 145 -29.23 5.60 -51.47
N ALA A 146 -30.12 5.79 -50.50
CA ALA A 146 -31.56 5.73 -50.74
C ALA A 146 -32.01 6.81 -51.73
N ARG A 147 -31.47 8.04 -51.60
CA ARG A 147 -31.73 9.12 -52.57
C ARG A 147 -31.20 8.81 -53.97
N GLN A 148 -30.00 8.23 -54.07
CA GLN A 148 -29.43 7.78 -55.33
C GLN A 148 -30.32 6.72 -56.02
N GLN A 149 -30.99 5.88 -55.24
CA GLN A 149 -31.93 4.85 -55.72
C GLN A 149 -33.37 5.37 -55.90
N ALA A 150 -33.61 6.68 -55.76
CA ALA A 150 -34.93 7.32 -55.75
C ALA A 150 -35.93 6.77 -54.69
N ASP A 151 -35.42 6.10 -53.65
CA ASP A 151 -36.22 5.66 -52.51
C ASP A 151 -36.32 6.79 -51.46
N PHE A 152 -37.23 7.72 -51.72
CA PHE A 152 -37.46 8.86 -50.85
C PHE A 152 -38.16 8.47 -49.54
N GLY A 153 -38.92 7.37 -49.52
CA GLY A 153 -39.58 6.86 -48.31
C GLY A 153 -38.56 6.44 -47.27
N THR A 154 -37.61 5.57 -47.66
CA THR A 154 -36.51 5.14 -46.78
C THR A 154 -35.59 6.31 -46.42
N ALA A 155 -35.30 7.21 -47.37
CA ALA A 155 -34.48 8.39 -47.09
C ALA A 155 -35.11 9.30 -46.01
N ALA A 156 -36.43 9.51 -46.06
CA ALA A 156 -37.16 10.31 -45.08
C ALA A 156 -37.16 9.64 -43.68
N GLN A 157 -37.41 8.33 -43.61
CA GLN A 157 -37.35 7.57 -42.36
C GLN A 157 -35.95 7.64 -41.72
N LEU A 158 -34.89 7.38 -42.48
CA LEU A 158 -33.51 7.45 -41.98
C LEU A 158 -33.11 8.87 -41.54
N THR A 159 -33.62 9.89 -42.22
CA THR A 159 -33.42 11.30 -41.82
C THR A 159 -34.11 11.60 -40.48
N GLY A 160 -35.29 11.04 -40.23
CA GLY A 160 -35.97 11.10 -38.93
C GLY A 160 -35.13 10.48 -37.83
N VAL A 161 -34.64 9.25 -38.05
CA VAL A 161 -33.76 8.54 -37.09
C VAL A 161 -32.48 9.34 -36.81
N LEU A 162 -31.83 9.89 -37.84
CA LEU A 162 -30.64 10.72 -37.67
C LEU A 162 -30.92 11.96 -36.82
N ARG A 163 -32.08 12.61 -37.00
CA ARG A 163 -32.50 13.76 -36.21
C ARG A 163 -32.67 13.40 -34.73
N GLU A 164 -33.27 12.25 -34.43
CA GLU A 164 -33.42 11.78 -33.05
C GLU A 164 -32.06 11.52 -32.39
N ILE A 165 -31.13 10.87 -33.09
CA ILE A 165 -29.79 10.58 -32.55
C ILE A 165 -29.01 11.87 -32.29
N VAL A 166 -29.02 12.81 -33.24
CA VAL A 166 -28.36 14.11 -33.06
C VAL A 166 -29.00 14.91 -31.92
N GLY A 167 -30.31 14.81 -31.74
CA GLY A 167 -31.03 15.49 -30.66
C GLY A 167 -30.80 14.92 -29.26
N ARG A 168 -30.32 13.67 -29.13
CA ARG A 168 -30.04 13.02 -27.83
C ARG A 168 -28.62 13.25 -27.31
N ASP A 169 -27.71 13.65 -28.19
CA ASP A 169 -26.28 13.80 -27.91
C ASP A 169 -25.87 15.25 -27.57
N ASN A 170 -26.80 16.22 -27.67
CA ASN A 170 -26.64 17.61 -27.22
C ASN A 170 -27.26 17.78 -25.83
#